data_AF-E3NI14-F1
#
_entry.id   AF-E3NI14-F1
#
_cell.length_a   1.000
_cell.length_b   1.000
_cell.length_c   1.000
_cell.angle_alpha   90.00
_cell.angle_beta   90.00
_cell.angle_gamma   90.00
#
_symmetry.space_group_name_H-M   'P 1'
#
loop_
_entity.id
_entity.type
_entity.pdbx_description
1 polymer ?
#
loop_
_entity_poly.entity_id
_entity_poly.type
_entity_poly.pdbx_seq_one_letter_code
_entity_poly.pdbx_strand_id
1 'polypeptide(L)'
;MEDVPIETVKGRAKRRAQKLQNVNAINSPTNFAYFRDLFCCKCPNPCTWSPREAPSARTTSPTQLQRMVELVKLDPNLMEKDQIRELLLLSQSAIEGLSTVPDERTFSALATCPTLPLFAGEINGWEAAYQQCRRDLVRKHLGFSFGTTKTIQLICAPGVNADNVPVQASKMTMLKDLASVTENTYSQMLRHVTSIVAVVVPISIKEEDQDAWREIVNAVPSSAVVYLIPEHMTRFDHSHMAMFASLFGRVMRDQGELVVVSPDEICTDELNRPLYLVSERVSAPKYWMIVRSWLEEHKHQWPQFMVSDEKEDCIATGSRQVCEEATNKPGPSQPPAHRNHEWKKEGLGRGGGSRGNGQIRGGAHKSYHPYPSRHHGKSTTPQKK
;
A
#
# COMPACT_ATOMS: atom_id res chain seq x y z
N MET A 1 12.99 -43.05 -63.44
CA MET A 1 14.38 -42.77 -63.06
C MET A 1 14.67 -43.63 -61.85
N GLU A 2 15.66 -44.49 -61.95
CA GLU A 2 16.04 -45.43 -60.90
C GLU A 2 16.59 -44.69 -59.67
N ASP A 3 16.18 -45.14 -58.48
CA ASP A 3 16.65 -44.63 -57.19
C ASP A 3 18.06 -45.14 -56.92
N VAL A 4 19.07 -44.32 -57.25
CA VAL A 4 20.44 -44.58 -56.81
C VAL A 4 20.65 -43.93 -55.43
N PRO A 5 21.06 -44.69 -54.39
CA PRO A 5 21.33 -44.13 -53.07
C PRO A 5 22.62 -43.30 -53.08
N ILE A 6 22.56 -42.07 -52.55
CA ILE A 6 23.75 -41.28 -52.24
C ILE A 6 24.22 -41.65 -50.82
N GLU A 7 25.35 -42.34 -50.70
CA GLU A 7 26.02 -42.55 -49.43
C GLU A 7 26.88 -41.35 -49.05
N THR A 8 26.58 -40.71 -47.92
CA THR A 8 27.46 -39.72 -47.29
C THR A 8 28.18 -40.36 -46.12
N VAL A 9 29.49 -40.11 -46.02
CA VAL A 9 30.41 -40.57 -44.97
C VAL A 9 30.04 -39.96 -43.61
N LYS A 10 29.02 -40.53 -42.98
CA LYS A 10 28.65 -40.57 -41.55
C LYS A 10 27.22 -41.12 -41.51
N GLY A 11 27.11 -42.42 -41.27
CA GLY A 11 25.91 -43.23 -41.44
C GLY A 11 24.67 -42.73 -40.69
N ARG A 12 23.88 -41.88 -41.35
CA ARG A 12 22.48 -41.62 -40.99
C ARG A 12 21.63 -41.62 -42.25
N ALA A 13 21.03 -42.77 -42.55
CA ALA A 13 20.04 -42.87 -43.61
C ALA A 13 18.81 -42.02 -43.24
N LYS A 14 18.64 -40.87 -43.90
CA LYS A 14 17.37 -40.14 -43.88
C LYS A 14 16.42 -40.83 -44.87
N ARG A 15 15.47 -41.60 -44.36
CA ARG A 15 14.28 -41.95 -45.17
C ARG A 15 13.51 -40.66 -45.47
N ARG A 16 13.31 -40.39 -46.76
CA ARG A 16 12.46 -39.32 -47.27
C ARG A 16 11.03 -39.63 -46.81
N ALA A 17 10.44 -38.76 -45.99
CA ALA A 17 9.06 -38.90 -45.56
C ALA A 17 8.16 -38.85 -46.81
N GLN A 18 7.44 -39.94 -47.08
CA GLN A 18 6.33 -39.93 -48.02
C GLN A 18 5.30 -38.92 -47.51
N LYS A 19 4.90 -37.99 -48.39
CA LYS A 19 3.72 -37.15 -48.21
C LYS A 19 2.52 -38.08 -48.02
N LEU A 20 2.09 -38.29 -46.78
CA LEU A 20 0.75 -38.79 -46.50
C LEU A 20 -0.22 -37.65 -46.79
N GLN A 21 -0.91 -37.79 -47.92
CA GLN A 21 -2.02 -36.94 -48.31
C GLN A 21 -3.11 -36.99 -47.23
N ASN A 22 -3.69 -35.81 -46.97
CA ASN A 22 -4.85 -35.56 -46.13
C ASN A 22 -5.84 -36.73 -46.12
N VAL A 23 -5.90 -37.43 -45.00
CA VAL A 23 -7.09 -38.19 -44.61
C VAL A 23 -7.76 -37.37 -43.52
N ASN A 24 -8.90 -36.81 -43.90
CA ASN A 24 -9.82 -35.98 -43.12
C ASN A 24 -9.71 -36.15 -41.60
N ALA A 25 -9.42 -35.05 -40.92
CA ALA A 25 -9.64 -34.92 -39.49
C ALA A 25 -11.13 -35.14 -39.20
N ILE A 26 -11.47 -36.37 -38.83
CA ILE A 26 -12.78 -36.71 -38.29
C ILE A 26 -12.81 -36.09 -36.89
N ASN A 27 -13.55 -34.99 -36.75
CA ASN A 27 -14.09 -34.55 -35.47
C ASN A 27 -14.87 -35.72 -34.86
N SER A 28 -14.25 -36.43 -33.92
CA SER A 28 -14.96 -37.38 -33.06
C SER A 28 -14.66 -37.03 -31.60
N PRO A 29 -15.68 -36.69 -30.80
CA PRO A 29 -15.55 -36.48 -29.37
C PRO A 29 -15.56 -37.86 -28.70
N THR A 30 -14.45 -38.58 -28.76
CA THR A 30 -14.30 -39.90 -28.15
C THR A 30 -13.58 -39.79 -26.81
N ASN A 31 -14.38 -39.69 -25.74
CA ASN A 31 -14.10 -40.15 -24.37
C ASN A 31 -12.67 -39.93 -23.81
N PHE A 32 -12.36 -38.68 -23.44
CA PHE A 32 -11.20 -38.28 -22.62
C PHE A 32 -11.34 -38.64 -21.12
N ALA A 33 -11.84 -39.83 -20.78
CA ALA A 33 -12.01 -40.22 -19.38
C ALA A 33 -10.77 -40.93 -18.79
N TYR A 34 -9.92 -41.55 -19.62
CA TYR A 34 -8.85 -42.44 -19.14
C TYR A 34 -7.44 -41.79 -19.05
N PHE A 35 -7.24 -40.59 -19.61
CA PHE A 35 -5.95 -39.86 -19.54
C PHE A 35 -5.99 -38.64 -18.60
N ARG A 36 -7.03 -38.53 -17.75
CA ARG A 36 -7.30 -37.33 -16.92
C ARG A 36 -6.21 -36.96 -15.92
N ASP A 37 -5.28 -37.86 -15.66
CA ASP A 37 -4.36 -37.78 -14.52
C ASP A 37 -2.95 -37.30 -14.87
N LEU A 38 -2.62 -37.18 -16.16
CA LEU A 38 -1.33 -36.69 -16.64
C LEU A 38 -1.52 -35.35 -17.34
N PHE A 39 -1.28 -34.29 -16.60
CA PHE A 39 -1.32 -32.94 -17.12
C PHE A 39 -0.04 -32.62 -17.88
N CYS A 40 -0.09 -31.60 -18.73
CA CYS A 40 1.08 -31.02 -19.40
C CYS A 40 1.08 -29.51 -19.16
N CYS A 41 2.26 -28.90 -19.14
CA CYS A 41 2.34 -27.45 -19.17
C CYS A 41 1.75 -26.88 -20.47
N LYS A 42 1.39 -25.60 -20.47
CA LYS A 42 0.88 -24.89 -21.65
C LYS A 42 2.00 -24.26 -22.51
N CYS A 43 3.25 -24.61 -22.25
CA CYS A 43 4.38 -24.12 -23.04
C CYS A 43 4.37 -24.73 -24.46
N PRO A 44 4.84 -24.03 -25.50
CA PRO A 44 4.93 -24.58 -26.85
C PRO A 44 5.77 -25.85 -26.94
N ASN A 45 6.83 -25.92 -26.14
CA ASN A 45 7.62 -27.12 -25.92
C ASN A 45 7.40 -27.62 -24.48
N PRO A 46 7.10 -28.91 -24.27
CA PRO A 46 6.88 -29.44 -22.93
C PRO A 46 8.11 -29.26 -22.04
N CYS A 47 7.91 -28.63 -20.89
CA CYS A 47 8.93 -28.55 -19.85
C CYS A 47 9.23 -29.95 -19.31
N THR A 48 10.46 -30.16 -18.86
CA THR A 48 10.88 -31.40 -18.20
C THR A 48 11.29 -31.08 -16.77
N TRP A 49 10.80 -31.88 -15.83
CA TRP A 49 11.06 -31.74 -14.40
C TRP A 49 11.56 -33.05 -13.81
N SER A 50 12.19 -32.96 -12.65
CA SER A 50 12.64 -34.09 -11.85
C SER A 50 12.59 -33.71 -10.37
N PRO A 51 12.38 -34.67 -9.45
CA PRO A 51 12.65 -34.44 -8.04
C PRO A 51 14.09 -33.94 -7.86
N ARG A 52 14.31 -33.01 -6.93
CA ARG A 52 15.63 -32.39 -6.73
C ARG A 52 16.68 -33.44 -6.35
N GLU A 53 16.26 -34.43 -5.59
CA GLU A 53 17.08 -35.49 -5.05
C GLU A 53 17.28 -36.64 -6.06
N ALA A 54 16.45 -36.72 -7.11
CA ALA A 54 16.51 -37.75 -8.16
C ALA A 54 16.50 -37.13 -9.58
N PRO A 55 17.56 -36.40 -9.99
CA PRO A 55 17.59 -35.67 -11.27
C PRO A 55 17.51 -36.56 -12.52
N SER A 56 17.82 -37.85 -12.38
CA SER A 56 17.70 -38.84 -13.46
C SER A 56 16.24 -39.21 -13.76
N ALA A 57 15.33 -39.04 -12.79
CA ALA A 57 13.91 -39.35 -12.91
C ALA A 57 13.18 -38.15 -13.52
N ARG A 58 13.14 -38.10 -14.86
CA ARG A 58 12.57 -36.97 -15.60
C ARG A 58 11.14 -37.25 -16.05
N THR A 59 10.28 -36.25 -15.94
CA THR A 59 8.90 -36.26 -16.42
C THR A 59 8.52 -34.94 -17.08
N THR A 60 7.59 -34.98 -18.03
CA THR A 60 6.96 -33.79 -18.63
C THR A 60 5.58 -33.51 -18.05
N SER A 61 5.17 -34.26 -17.02
CA SER A 61 3.88 -34.11 -16.37
C SER A 61 4.05 -33.57 -14.94
N PRO A 62 3.37 -32.47 -14.58
CA PRO A 62 3.49 -31.89 -13.25
C PRO A 62 2.83 -32.81 -12.20
N THR A 63 1.72 -33.48 -12.52
CA THR A 63 1.07 -34.43 -11.61
C THR A 63 1.92 -35.67 -11.36
N GLN A 64 2.63 -36.16 -12.37
CA GLN A 64 3.60 -37.24 -12.18
C GLN A 64 4.75 -36.79 -11.27
N LEU A 65 5.28 -35.57 -11.46
CA LEU A 65 6.34 -35.03 -10.58
C LEU A 65 5.89 -35.00 -9.11
N GLN A 66 4.67 -34.52 -8.83
CA GLN A 66 4.14 -34.51 -7.47
C GLN A 66 4.09 -35.91 -6.86
N ARG A 67 3.63 -36.91 -7.61
CA ARG A 67 3.63 -38.31 -7.13
C ARG A 67 5.05 -38.83 -6.89
N MET A 68 5.99 -38.51 -7.77
CA MET A 68 7.39 -38.91 -7.57
C MET A 68 7.97 -38.30 -6.28
N VAL A 69 7.67 -37.03 -6.00
CA VAL A 69 8.10 -36.36 -4.77
C VAL A 69 7.48 -37.02 -3.54
N GLU A 70 6.18 -37.34 -3.54
CA GLU A 70 5.56 -38.02 -2.40
C GLU A 70 6.04 -39.47 -2.22
N LEU A 71 6.28 -40.21 -3.30
CA LEU A 71 6.85 -41.56 -3.24
C LEU A 71 8.26 -41.53 -2.63
N VAL A 72 9.09 -40.57 -3.03
CA VAL A 72 10.44 -40.39 -2.46
C VAL A 72 10.39 -39.99 -0.98
N LYS A 73 9.37 -39.27 -0.53
CA LYS A 73 9.18 -38.97 0.90
C LYS A 73 8.85 -40.22 1.71
N LEU A 74 8.08 -41.16 1.14
CA LEU A 74 7.72 -42.42 1.79
C LEU A 74 8.86 -43.43 1.75
N ASP A 75 9.54 -43.54 0.62
CA ASP A 75 10.68 -44.43 0.43
C ASP A 75 11.84 -43.69 -0.28
N PRO A 76 12.81 -43.18 0.51
CA PRO A 76 13.99 -42.50 -0.02
C PRO A 76 14.88 -43.37 -0.92
N ASN A 77 14.78 -44.71 -0.86
CA ASN A 77 15.61 -45.60 -1.70
C ASN A 77 15.26 -45.48 -3.19
N LEU A 78 14.03 -45.06 -3.51
CA LEU A 78 13.56 -44.85 -4.89
C LEU A 78 14.36 -43.78 -5.65
N MET A 79 15.20 -43.00 -4.96
CA MET A 79 16.13 -42.03 -5.56
C MET A 79 17.41 -42.66 -6.11
N GLU A 80 17.71 -43.91 -5.74
CA GLU A 80 18.89 -44.63 -6.21
C GLU A 80 18.80 -44.92 -7.71
N LYS A 81 19.96 -44.87 -8.39
CA LYS A 81 20.03 -44.98 -9.86
C LYS A 81 19.35 -46.24 -10.39
N ASP A 82 19.43 -47.34 -9.65
CA ASP A 82 18.90 -48.63 -10.06
C ASP A 82 17.37 -48.70 -9.89
N GLN A 83 16.80 -47.89 -9.00
CA GLN A 83 15.36 -47.84 -8.68
C GLN A 83 14.60 -46.71 -9.41
N ILE A 84 15.30 -45.85 -10.18
CA ILE A 84 14.66 -44.76 -10.94
C ILE A 84 13.54 -45.27 -11.87
N ARG A 85 13.72 -46.45 -12.46
CA ARG A 85 12.69 -47.04 -13.34
C ARG A 85 11.43 -47.40 -12.56
N GLU A 86 11.57 -47.87 -11.34
CA GLU A 86 10.46 -48.21 -10.44
C GLU A 86 9.73 -46.96 -10.00
N LEU A 87 10.45 -45.89 -9.64
CA LEU A 87 9.85 -44.58 -9.33
C LEU A 87 9.03 -44.02 -10.50
N LEU A 88 9.57 -44.10 -11.72
CA LEU A 88 8.86 -43.65 -12.92
C LEU A 88 7.63 -44.51 -13.22
N LEU A 89 7.68 -45.81 -12.93
CA LEU A 89 6.57 -46.74 -13.14
C LEU A 89 5.44 -46.51 -12.12
N LEU A 90 5.79 -46.40 -10.83
CA LEU A 90 4.83 -46.18 -9.74
C LEU A 90 4.09 -44.84 -9.89
N SER A 91 4.75 -43.81 -10.43
CA SER A 91 4.17 -42.47 -10.56
C SER A 91 3.23 -42.25 -11.76
N GLN A 92 3.05 -43.24 -12.65
CA GLN A 92 2.28 -43.06 -13.89
C GLN A 92 0.79 -42.78 -13.65
N SER A 93 0.22 -43.34 -12.59
CA SER A 93 -1.20 -43.18 -12.21
C SER A 93 -1.34 -42.65 -10.78
N ALA A 94 -2.52 -42.15 -10.44
CA ALA A 94 -2.83 -41.82 -9.05
C ALA A 94 -2.72 -43.06 -8.16
N ILE A 95 -2.22 -42.87 -6.93
CA ILE A 95 -2.12 -43.90 -5.90
C ILE A 95 -2.98 -43.44 -4.72
N GLU A 96 -3.87 -44.31 -4.26
CA GLU A 96 -4.71 -44.01 -3.10
C GLU A 96 -3.85 -43.78 -1.85
N GLY A 97 -4.18 -42.73 -1.09
CA GLY A 97 -3.45 -42.35 0.13
C GLY A 97 -2.23 -41.43 -0.10
N LEU A 98 -1.78 -41.20 -1.34
CA LEU A 98 -0.77 -40.18 -1.63
C LEU A 98 -1.38 -38.78 -1.73
N SER A 99 -0.63 -37.77 -1.25
CA SER A 99 -1.02 -36.37 -1.40
C SER A 99 -1.03 -35.97 -2.88
N THR A 100 -2.18 -35.49 -3.34
CA THR A 100 -2.35 -34.93 -4.69
C THR A 100 -2.01 -33.44 -4.77
N VAL A 101 -1.86 -32.77 -3.63
CA VAL A 101 -1.62 -31.32 -3.53
C VAL A 101 -0.13 -31.05 -3.36
N PRO A 102 0.50 -30.24 -4.24
CA PRO A 102 1.93 -29.94 -4.16
C PRO A 102 2.28 -29.06 -2.97
N ASP A 103 3.47 -29.27 -2.43
CA ASP A 103 4.08 -28.41 -1.41
C ASP A 103 5.03 -27.35 -2.04
N GLU A 104 5.66 -26.54 -1.20
CA GLU A 104 6.64 -25.51 -1.62
C GLU A 104 7.78 -26.12 -2.47
N ARG A 105 8.23 -27.34 -2.15
CA ARG A 105 9.35 -27.99 -2.86
C ARG A 105 8.94 -28.37 -4.27
N THR A 106 7.78 -28.99 -4.45
CA THR A 106 7.26 -29.34 -5.77
C THR A 106 6.99 -28.08 -6.60
N PHE A 107 6.36 -27.05 -6.02
CA PHE A 107 6.14 -25.79 -6.74
C PHE A 107 7.45 -25.12 -7.14
N SER A 108 8.49 -25.18 -6.30
CA SER A 108 9.82 -24.67 -6.63
C SER A 108 10.45 -25.39 -7.82
N ALA A 109 10.27 -26.71 -7.94
CA ALA A 109 10.74 -27.47 -9.10
C ALA A 109 9.97 -27.09 -10.39
N LEU A 110 8.66 -26.83 -10.27
CA LEU A 110 7.80 -26.42 -11.38
C LEU A 110 7.96 -24.94 -11.78
N ALA A 111 8.50 -24.09 -10.91
CA ALA A 111 8.59 -22.64 -11.10
C ALA A 111 9.38 -22.20 -12.34
N THR A 112 10.22 -23.08 -12.89
CA THR A 112 10.92 -22.86 -14.17
C THR A 112 9.97 -22.77 -15.36
N CYS A 113 8.72 -23.24 -15.22
CA CYS A 113 7.70 -23.18 -16.25
C CYS A 113 6.88 -21.88 -16.13
N PRO A 114 6.91 -20.99 -17.16
CA PRO A 114 6.15 -19.74 -17.12
C PRO A 114 4.63 -19.96 -17.11
N THR A 115 4.16 -21.14 -17.52
CA THR A 115 2.73 -21.47 -17.56
C THR A 115 2.21 -22.17 -16.31
N LEU A 116 3.02 -22.27 -15.24
CA LEU A 116 2.62 -22.83 -13.94
C LEU A 116 1.28 -22.28 -13.41
N PRO A 117 1.03 -20.96 -13.40
CA PRO A 117 -0.24 -20.43 -12.91
C PRO A 117 -1.45 -20.94 -13.70
N LEU A 118 -1.27 -21.19 -15.00
CA LEU A 118 -2.35 -21.60 -15.90
C LEU A 118 -2.78 -23.04 -15.64
N PHE A 119 -1.83 -23.97 -15.60
CA PHE A 119 -2.17 -25.38 -15.37
C PHE A 119 -2.48 -25.69 -13.90
N ALA A 120 -1.99 -24.88 -12.95
CA ALA A 120 -2.39 -25.02 -11.55
C ALA A 120 -3.90 -24.74 -11.35
N GLY A 121 -4.50 -23.86 -12.16
CA GLY A 121 -5.95 -23.60 -12.18
C GLY A 121 -6.79 -24.75 -12.75
N GLU A 122 -6.17 -25.67 -13.50
CA GLU A 122 -6.88 -26.80 -14.14
C GLU A 122 -6.85 -28.08 -13.29
N ILE A 123 -5.97 -28.16 -12.29
CA ILE A 123 -5.78 -29.34 -11.45
C ILE A 123 -6.42 -29.11 -10.08
N ASN A 124 -7.31 -30.01 -9.68
CA ASN A 124 -8.05 -29.90 -8.42
C ASN A 124 -7.11 -29.74 -7.21
N GLY A 125 -7.34 -28.68 -6.42
CA GLY A 125 -6.56 -28.38 -5.21
C GLY A 125 -5.22 -27.66 -5.46
N TRP A 126 -4.71 -27.64 -6.69
CA TRP A 126 -3.42 -27.03 -7.01
C TRP A 126 -3.47 -25.51 -7.00
N GLU A 127 -4.56 -24.90 -7.46
CA GLU A 127 -4.69 -23.44 -7.50
C GLU A 127 -4.55 -22.82 -6.10
N ALA A 128 -5.29 -23.34 -5.13
CA ALA A 128 -5.23 -22.84 -3.75
C ALA A 128 -3.83 -23.01 -3.14
N ALA A 129 -3.20 -24.16 -3.36
CA ALA A 129 -1.85 -24.45 -2.88
C ALA A 129 -0.78 -23.57 -3.56
N TYR A 130 -0.90 -23.36 -4.88
CA TYR A 130 -0.03 -22.47 -5.65
C TYR A 130 -0.14 -21.03 -5.15
N GLN A 131 -1.37 -20.51 -4.98
CA GLN A 131 -1.58 -19.16 -4.48
C GLN A 131 -1.07 -19.01 -3.05
N GLN A 132 -1.23 -20.03 -2.19
CA GLN A 132 -0.66 -20.03 -0.85
C GLN A 132 0.88 -19.99 -0.89
N CYS A 133 1.51 -20.89 -1.63
CA CYS A 133 2.96 -20.93 -1.81
C CYS A 133 3.50 -19.59 -2.34
N ARG A 134 2.83 -19.02 -3.34
CA ARG A 134 3.19 -17.70 -3.90
C ARG A 134 3.05 -16.59 -2.87
N ARG A 135 1.97 -16.57 -2.08
CA ARG A 135 1.78 -15.60 -0.99
C ARG A 135 2.90 -15.70 0.04
N ASP A 136 3.27 -16.91 0.44
CA ASP A 136 4.31 -17.11 1.45
C ASP A 136 5.70 -16.71 0.94
N LEU A 137 6.01 -16.96 -0.35
CA LEU A 137 7.22 -16.44 -0.98
C LEU A 137 7.23 -14.91 -1.07
N VAL A 138 6.11 -14.30 -1.44
CA VAL A 138 5.96 -12.84 -1.44
C VAL A 138 6.20 -12.28 -0.04
N ARG A 139 5.60 -12.87 1.00
CA ARG A 139 5.81 -12.45 2.40
C ARG A 139 7.26 -12.62 2.84
N LYS A 140 7.89 -13.75 2.47
CA LYS A 140 9.28 -14.07 2.82
C LYS A 140 10.28 -13.08 2.23
N HIS A 141 10.07 -12.66 0.99
CA HIS A 141 11.03 -11.81 0.26
C HIS A 141 10.69 -10.32 0.29
N LEU A 142 9.41 -9.97 0.38
CA LEU A 142 8.92 -8.60 0.27
C LEU A 142 8.25 -8.10 1.56
N GLY A 143 8.12 -8.96 2.57
CA GLY A 143 7.51 -8.66 3.86
C GLY A 143 5.99 -8.86 3.89
N PHE A 144 5.43 -8.99 5.10
CA PHE A 144 4.00 -9.18 5.33
C PHE A 144 3.12 -8.01 4.82
N SER A 145 3.72 -6.85 4.60
CA SER A 145 3.07 -5.63 4.11
C SER A 145 2.98 -5.54 2.60
N PHE A 146 3.65 -6.41 1.84
CA PHE A 146 3.65 -6.33 0.37
C PHE A 146 2.33 -6.85 -0.21
N GLY A 147 1.60 -5.98 -0.91
CA GLY A 147 0.35 -6.33 -1.59
C GLY A 147 -0.89 -6.40 -0.69
N THR A 148 -0.78 -6.16 0.62
CA THR A 148 -1.95 -5.79 1.43
C THR A 148 -2.20 -4.31 1.21
N THR A 149 -3.24 -3.97 0.44
CA THR A 149 -3.87 -2.65 0.56
C THR A 149 -4.46 -2.60 1.97
N LYS A 150 -3.63 -2.25 2.95
CA LYS A 150 -4.09 -1.93 4.30
C LYS A 150 -5.13 -0.84 4.13
N THR A 151 -6.36 -1.17 4.45
CA THR A 151 -7.48 -0.26 4.47
C THR A 151 -7.20 0.75 5.57
N ILE A 152 -7.05 1.99 5.14
CA ILE A 152 -6.80 3.14 5.99
C ILE A 152 -8.11 3.89 6.14
N GLN A 153 -8.39 4.33 7.36
CA GLN A 153 -9.54 5.18 7.65
C GLN A 153 -9.11 6.44 8.40
N LEU A 154 -9.68 7.57 8.00
CA LEU A 154 -9.49 8.85 8.65
C LEU A 154 -10.76 9.18 9.45
N ILE A 155 -10.63 9.40 10.75
CA ILE A 155 -11.72 9.81 11.64
C ILE A 155 -11.36 11.19 12.18
N CYS A 156 -12.17 12.18 11.87
CA CYS A 156 -12.02 13.52 12.43
C CYS A 156 -12.99 13.68 13.60
N ALA A 157 -12.46 14.04 14.77
CA ALA A 157 -13.24 14.30 15.96
C ALA A 157 -14.17 15.51 15.77
N PRO A 158 -15.23 15.65 16.59
CA PRO A 158 -16.10 16.80 16.55
C PRO A 158 -15.32 18.11 16.67
N GLY A 159 -15.60 19.09 15.81
CA GLY A 159 -14.94 20.40 15.81
C GLY A 159 -13.77 20.56 14.82
N VAL A 160 -13.30 19.48 14.19
CA VAL A 160 -12.26 19.57 13.13
C VAL A 160 -12.81 20.30 11.90
N ASN A 161 -12.04 21.23 11.35
CA ASN A 161 -12.37 21.86 10.07
C ASN A 161 -11.86 20.99 8.90
N ALA A 162 -12.74 20.65 7.96
CA ALA A 162 -12.37 19.84 6.80
C ALA A 162 -11.28 20.50 5.93
N ASP A 163 -11.25 21.83 5.84
CA ASP A 163 -10.24 22.56 5.06
C ASP A 163 -8.84 22.44 5.67
N ASN A 164 -8.75 22.19 6.98
CA ASN A 164 -7.49 21.94 7.69
C ASN A 164 -6.96 20.51 7.46
N VAL A 165 -7.75 19.66 6.78
CA VAL A 165 -7.44 18.26 6.51
C VAL A 165 -7.55 17.98 5.00
N PRO A 166 -6.67 18.56 4.16
CA PRO A 166 -6.64 18.35 2.71
C PRO A 166 -6.07 16.97 2.33
N VAL A 167 -6.61 15.93 2.96
CA VAL A 167 -6.18 14.55 2.83
C VAL A 167 -7.24 13.79 2.04
N GLN A 168 -6.87 13.33 0.83
CA GLN A 168 -7.70 12.40 0.07
C GLN A 168 -7.51 10.99 0.64
N ALA A 169 -8.34 10.65 1.62
CA ALA A 169 -8.49 9.29 2.12
C ALA A 169 -9.68 8.60 1.44
N SER A 170 -9.53 7.33 1.06
CA SER A 170 -10.65 6.55 0.51
C SER A 170 -11.87 6.49 1.44
N LYS A 171 -11.65 6.70 2.74
CA LYS A 171 -12.67 6.65 3.81
C LYS A 171 -12.36 7.70 4.87
N MET A 172 -12.95 8.89 4.70
CA MET A 172 -12.92 9.97 5.70
C MET A 172 -14.28 10.04 6.40
N THR A 173 -14.27 10.12 7.73
CA THR A 173 -15.47 10.30 8.56
C THR A 173 -15.31 11.52 9.44
N MET A 174 -16.23 12.48 9.31
CA MET A 174 -16.34 13.61 10.22
C MET A 174 -17.38 13.28 11.30
N LEU A 175 -16.94 13.18 12.55
CA LEU A 175 -17.85 13.03 13.69
C LEU A 175 -18.47 14.40 14.01
N LYS A 176 -19.78 14.43 14.30
CA LYS A 176 -20.52 15.68 14.50
C LYS A 176 -20.73 16.02 15.97
N ASP A 177 -21.05 15.01 16.78
CA ASP A 177 -21.51 15.21 18.16
C ASP A 177 -20.67 14.41 19.15
N LEU A 178 -20.31 15.05 20.26
CA LEU A 178 -19.55 14.43 21.35
C LEU A 178 -20.30 13.22 21.96
N ALA A 179 -21.62 13.30 22.07
CA ALA A 179 -22.43 12.27 22.72
C ALA A 179 -22.50 10.93 21.97
N SER A 180 -22.15 10.91 20.67
CA SER A 180 -22.27 9.71 19.82
C SER A 180 -20.92 9.28 19.22
N VAL A 181 -19.80 9.82 19.70
CA VAL A 181 -18.46 9.53 19.13
C VAL A 181 -18.12 8.05 19.20
N THR A 182 -18.43 7.39 20.31
CA THR A 182 -18.16 5.95 20.51
C THR A 182 -18.98 5.09 19.54
N GLU A 183 -20.31 5.28 19.50
CA GLU A 183 -21.21 4.49 18.65
C GLU A 183 -20.94 4.71 17.16
N ASN A 184 -20.69 5.96 16.75
CA ASN A 184 -20.37 6.29 15.37
C ASN A 184 -19.02 5.67 14.97
N THR A 185 -18.00 5.77 15.82
CA THR A 185 -16.68 5.17 15.56
C THR A 185 -16.80 3.65 15.44
N TYR A 186 -17.51 2.99 16.35
CA TYR A 186 -17.74 1.55 16.30
C TYR A 186 -18.47 1.13 15.02
N SER A 187 -19.53 1.87 14.65
CA SER A 187 -20.28 1.64 13.41
C SER A 187 -19.40 1.76 12.16
N GLN A 188 -18.44 2.68 12.16
CA GLN A 188 -17.46 2.79 11.07
C GLN A 188 -16.50 1.62 11.02
N MET A 189 -16.00 1.17 12.19
CA MET A 189 -15.09 0.03 12.28
C MET A 189 -15.75 -1.29 11.88
N LEU A 190 -17.05 -1.46 12.11
CA LEU A 190 -17.79 -2.64 11.66
C LEU A 190 -17.98 -2.70 10.13
N ARG A 191 -18.10 -1.55 9.47
CA ARG A 191 -18.32 -1.49 8.02
C ARG A 191 -17.08 -1.91 7.24
N HIS A 192 -15.91 -1.78 7.84
CA HIS A 192 -14.64 -1.89 7.15
C HIS A 192 -13.61 -2.61 8.02
N VAL A 193 -13.06 -3.71 7.51
CA VAL A 193 -11.80 -4.23 8.06
C VAL A 193 -10.76 -3.15 7.80
N THR A 194 -10.16 -2.57 8.85
CA THR A 194 -9.23 -1.43 8.79
C THR A 194 -7.98 -1.79 9.58
N SER A 195 -6.79 -1.54 9.02
CA SER A 195 -5.52 -1.86 9.68
C SER A 195 -4.86 -0.65 10.34
N ILE A 196 -5.12 0.56 9.81
CA ILE A 196 -4.59 1.82 10.32
C ILE A 196 -5.73 2.84 10.38
N VAL A 197 -5.88 3.48 11.52
CA VAL A 197 -6.86 4.55 11.73
C VAL A 197 -6.11 5.83 12.10
N ALA A 198 -6.24 6.88 11.31
CA ALA A 198 -5.78 8.21 11.69
C ALA A 198 -6.94 8.97 12.34
N VAL A 199 -6.78 9.34 13.60
CA VAL A 199 -7.71 10.15 14.37
C VAL A 199 -7.18 11.58 14.39
N VAL A 200 -7.90 12.48 13.73
CA VAL A 200 -7.58 13.92 13.70
C VAL A 200 -8.42 14.62 14.75
N VAL A 201 -7.79 15.43 15.59
CA VAL A 201 -8.48 16.16 16.67
C VAL A 201 -8.36 17.66 16.48
N PRO A 202 -9.40 18.44 16.85
CA PRO A 202 -9.33 19.87 16.76
C PRO A 202 -8.44 20.43 17.87
N ILE A 203 -8.07 21.70 17.74
CA ILE A 203 -7.43 22.40 18.85
C ILE A 203 -8.49 22.76 19.89
N SER A 204 -8.35 22.25 21.11
CA SER A 204 -9.27 22.55 22.20
C SER A 204 -8.57 22.62 23.56
N ILE A 205 -9.14 23.42 24.47
CA ILE A 205 -8.73 23.50 25.88
C ILE A 205 -9.75 22.87 26.83
N LYS A 206 -10.78 22.20 26.30
CA LYS A 206 -11.85 21.62 27.10
C LYS A 206 -11.56 20.16 27.42
N GLU A 207 -11.76 19.77 28.68
CA GLU A 207 -11.63 18.37 29.13
C GLU A 207 -12.67 17.45 28.44
N GLU A 208 -13.87 17.96 28.14
CA GLU A 208 -14.92 17.21 27.41
C GLU A 208 -14.45 16.72 26.03
N ASP A 209 -13.63 17.51 25.35
CA ASP A 209 -13.07 17.12 24.06
C ASP A 209 -11.97 16.07 24.24
N GLN A 210 -11.15 16.18 25.29
CA GLN A 210 -10.14 15.17 25.64
C GLN A 210 -10.78 13.81 25.89
N ASP A 211 -11.87 13.76 26.67
CA ASP A 211 -12.60 12.53 26.95
C ASP A 211 -13.17 11.92 25.67
N ALA A 212 -13.74 12.74 24.78
CA ALA A 212 -14.20 12.28 23.47
C ALA A 212 -13.06 11.72 22.60
N TRP A 213 -11.87 12.33 22.61
CA TRP A 213 -10.71 11.80 21.88
C TRP A 213 -10.29 10.44 22.43
N ARG A 214 -10.29 10.27 23.77
CA ARG A 214 -10.02 8.98 24.42
C ARG A 214 -11.05 7.93 24.03
N GLU A 215 -12.33 8.29 24.02
CA GLU A 215 -13.41 7.41 23.58
C GLU A 215 -13.24 6.95 22.13
N ILE A 216 -12.87 7.86 21.21
CA ILE A 216 -12.63 7.53 19.80
C ILE A 216 -11.47 6.52 19.67
N VAL A 217 -10.31 6.77 20.30
CA VAL A 217 -9.15 5.87 20.16
C VAL A 217 -9.41 4.49 20.78
N ASN A 218 -10.22 4.43 21.84
CA ASN A 218 -10.59 3.19 22.52
C ASN A 218 -11.72 2.42 21.82
N ALA A 219 -12.58 3.10 21.05
CA ALA A 219 -13.60 2.45 20.22
C ALA A 219 -13.01 1.73 18.99
N VAL A 220 -11.77 2.04 18.60
CA VAL A 220 -11.08 1.36 17.51
C VAL A 220 -10.60 -0.03 17.98
N PRO A 221 -10.83 -1.11 17.21
CA PRO A 221 -10.34 -2.45 17.53
C PRO A 221 -8.83 -2.49 17.76
N SER A 222 -8.38 -3.29 18.73
CA SER A 222 -6.97 -3.45 19.10
C SER A 222 -6.10 -4.05 17.99
N SER A 223 -6.71 -4.67 16.99
CA SER A 223 -6.05 -5.17 15.77
C SER A 223 -5.58 -4.06 14.82
N ALA A 224 -6.08 -2.84 14.98
CA ALA A 224 -5.69 -1.69 14.17
C ALA A 224 -4.76 -0.75 14.94
N VAL A 225 -3.78 -0.18 14.24
CA VAL A 225 -2.91 0.87 14.78
C VAL A 225 -3.63 2.22 14.68
N VAL A 226 -3.62 3.00 15.77
CA VAL A 226 -4.24 4.33 15.80
C VAL A 226 -3.17 5.41 15.81
N TYR A 227 -3.31 6.40 14.92
CA TYR A 227 -2.50 7.61 14.90
C TYR A 227 -3.33 8.78 15.40
N LEU A 228 -2.92 9.41 16.49
CA LEU A 228 -3.54 10.63 17.00
C LEU A 228 -2.75 11.84 16.49
N ILE A 229 -3.42 12.68 15.69
CA ILE A 229 -2.79 13.79 14.98
C ILE A 229 -3.62 15.07 15.23
N PRO A 230 -3.01 16.20 15.61
CA PRO A 230 -3.75 17.45 15.69
C PRO A 230 -4.10 17.96 14.28
N GLU A 231 -5.20 18.68 14.13
CA GLU A 231 -5.49 19.38 12.87
C GLU A 231 -4.47 20.49 12.57
N HIS A 232 -4.45 20.94 11.31
CA HIS A 232 -3.63 22.10 10.91
C HIS A 232 -4.05 23.38 11.66
N MET A 233 -3.09 24.06 12.30
CA MET A 233 -3.31 25.15 13.23
C MET A 233 -3.00 26.50 12.59
N THR A 234 -4.01 27.17 12.02
CA THR A 234 -3.78 28.44 11.30
C THR A 234 -3.85 29.68 12.19
N ARG A 235 -4.66 29.68 13.25
CA ARG A 235 -4.89 30.84 14.13
C ARG A 235 -5.27 30.40 15.54
N PHE A 236 -4.27 30.03 16.31
CA PHE A 236 -4.47 29.57 17.69
C PHE A 236 -3.80 30.50 18.69
N ASP A 237 -4.44 30.70 19.84
CA ASP A 237 -3.91 31.50 20.93
C ASP A 237 -2.76 30.76 21.63
N HIS A 238 -1.53 31.23 21.44
CA HIS A 238 -0.35 30.62 22.06
C HIS A 238 -0.44 30.51 23.59
N SER A 239 -1.22 31.37 24.26
CA SER A 239 -1.42 31.27 25.72
C SER A 239 -2.14 29.97 26.13
N HIS A 240 -2.91 29.38 25.22
CA HIS A 240 -3.63 28.14 25.42
C HIS A 240 -2.86 26.89 24.96
N MET A 241 -1.68 27.03 24.34
CA MET A 241 -0.96 25.89 23.71
C MET A 241 -0.48 24.89 24.74
N ALA A 242 0.07 25.35 25.85
CA ALA A 242 0.51 24.47 26.93
C ALA A 242 -0.67 23.63 27.49
N MET A 243 -1.87 24.21 27.52
CA MET A 243 -3.08 23.51 27.99
C MET A 243 -3.55 22.49 26.97
N PHE A 244 -3.61 22.85 25.68
CA PHE A 244 -3.93 21.92 24.61
C PHE A 244 -2.93 20.75 24.55
N ALA A 245 -1.63 21.02 24.54
CA ALA A 245 -0.59 20.00 24.52
C ALA A 245 -0.69 19.06 25.74
N SER A 246 -1.01 19.61 26.92
CA SER A 246 -1.26 18.81 28.12
C SER A 246 -2.50 17.92 28.00
N LEU A 247 -3.60 18.41 27.43
CA LEU A 247 -4.82 17.59 27.22
C LEU A 247 -4.58 16.51 26.16
N PHE A 248 -3.93 16.89 25.06
CA PHE A 248 -3.58 16.00 23.97
C PHE A 248 -2.66 14.86 24.44
N GLY A 249 -1.64 15.17 25.24
CA GLY A 249 -0.72 14.18 25.81
C GLY A 249 -1.35 13.26 26.88
N ARG A 250 -2.55 13.58 27.39
CA ARG A 250 -3.31 12.74 28.32
C ARG A 250 -4.20 11.71 27.62
N VAL A 251 -4.30 11.76 26.30
CA VAL A 251 -5.02 10.74 25.53
C VAL A 251 -4.19 9.46 25.52
N MET A 252 -4.75 8.41 26.09
CA MET A 252 -4.15 7.09 26.19
C MET A 252 -5.11 6.08 25.59
N ARG A 253 -4.55 5.01 25.03
CA ARG A 253 -5.31 3.90 24.50
C ARG A 253 -5.18 2.69 25.42
N ASP A 254 -6.32 2.13 25.80
CA ASP A 254 -6.38 1.03 26.78
C ASP A 254 -5.88 -0.28 26.17
N GLN A 255 -6.17 -0.51 24.88
CA GLN A 255 -5.79 -1.71 24.15
C GLN A 255 -5.35 -1.42 22.71
N GLY A 256 -4.25 -2.04 22.29
CA GLY A 256 -3.68 -1.86 20.96
C GLY A 256 -2.65 -0.72 20.90
N GLU A 257 -2.12 -0.48 19.70
CA GLU A 257 -1.06 0.50 19.48
C GLU A 257 -1.64 1.91 19.25
N LEU A 258 -1.06 2.90 19.91
CA LEU A 258 -1.33 4.33 19.73
C LEU A 258 -0.02 5.05 19.41
N VAL A 259 0.04 5.72 18.27
CA VAL A 259 1.14 6.64 17.92
C VAL A 259 0.61 8.05 18.00
N VAL A 260 1.30 8.90 18.75
CA VAL A 260 0.87 10.27 19.02
C VAL A 260 1.83 11.23 18.32
N VAL A 261 1.30 12.07 17.42
CA VAL A 261 2.06 13.16 16.81
C VAL A 261 1.87 14.40 17.69
N SER A 262 2.81 14.66 18.59
CA SER A 262 2.69 15.75 19.55
C SER A 262 2.68 17.12 18.86
N PRO A 263 1.86 18.09 19.31
CA PRO A 263 1.98 19.47 18.84
C PRO A 263 3.33 20.11 19.19
N ASP A 264 4.01 19.63 20.24
CA ASP A 264 5.34 20.09 20.67
C ASP A 264 6.49 19.40 19.94
N GLU A 265 6.19 18.51 18.99
CA GLU A 265 7.18 17.73 18.26
C GLU A 265 8.13 18.64 17.47
N ILE A 266 9.45 18.39 17.55
CA ILE A 266 10.44 19.27 16.92
C ILE A 266 10.63 18.89 15.46
N CYS A 267 10.24 19.78 14.55
CA CYS A 267 10.46 19.64 13.13
C CYS A 267 11.86 20.15 12.76
N THR A 268 12.80 19.23 12.57
CA THR A 268 14.20 19.50 12.19
C THR A 268 14.30 20.27 10.87
N ASP A 269 13.50 19.90 9.89
CA ASP A 269 13.46 20.51 8.55
C ASP A 269 12.89 21.94 8.54
N GLU A 270 12.17 22.33 9.60
CA GLU A 270 11.51 23.63 9.72
C GLU A 270 12.13 24.47 10.85
N LEU A 271 13.47 24.60 10.79
CA LEU A 271 14.29 25.41 11.70
C LEU A 271 14.25 24.92 13.17
N ASN A 272 14.09 23.62 13.41
CA ASN A 272 14.00 23.02 14.75
C ASN A 272 12.89 23.65 15.61
N ARG A 273 11.72 23.89 15.00
CA ARG A 273 10.56 24.48 15.69
C ARG A 273 9.55 23.39 16.08
N PRO A 274 8.81 23.59 17.18
CA PRO A 274 7.63 22.78 17.49
C PRO A 274 6.62 22.75 16.35
N LEU A 275 5.97 21.61 16.15
CA LEU A 275 5.00 21.35 15.08
C LEU A 275 3.89 22.40 15.05
N TYR A 276 3.39 22.85 16.21
CA TYR A 276 2.35 23.90 16.25
C TYR A 276 2.81 25.25 15.67
N LEU A 277 4.07 25.65 15.87
CA LEU A 277 4.63 26.90 15.32
C LEU A 277 4.90 26.78 13.82
N VAL A 278 5.23 25.58 13.37
CA VAL A 278 5.39 25.29 11.94
C VAL A 278 4.04 25.32 11.26
N SER A 279 3.02 24.70 11.87
CA SER A 279 1.64 24.66 11.40
C SER A 279 1.10 26.06 11.06
N GLU A 280 1.33 27.06 11.92
CA GLU A 280 0.87 28.44 11.69
C GLU A 280 1.47 29.10 10.42
N ARG A 281 2.64 28.63 9.98
CA ARG A 281 3.44 29.27 8.92
C ARG A 281 3.30 28.61 7.56
N VAL A 282 2.79 27.39 7.54
CA VAL A 282 2.69 26.58 6.34
C VAL A 282 1.24 26.46 5.90
N SER A 283 1.04 25.99 4.68
CA SER A 283 -0.29 25.62 4.22
C SER A 283 -0.71 24.28 4.83
N ALA A 284 -2.01 23.99 4.82
CA ALA A 284 -2.51 22.69 5.29
C ALA A 284 -1.86 21.52 4.54
N PRO A 285 -1.72 21.52 3.19
CA PRO A 285 -0.99 20.47 2.49
C PRO A 285 0.45 20.27 2.99
N LYS A 286 1.19 21.37 3.15
CA LYS A 286 2.58 21.30 3.62
C LYS A 286 2.69 20.78 5.06
N TYR A 287 1.75 21.15 5.94
CA TYR A 287 1.64 20.58 7.28
C TYR A 287 1.51 19.05 7.27
N TRP A 288 0.60 18.51 6.45
CA TRP A 288 0.40 17.06 6.35
C TRP A 288 1.61 16.33 5.73
N MET A 289 2.37 16.97 4.85
CA MET A 289 3.65 16.43 4.36
C MET A 289 4.73 16.35 5.46
N ILE A 290 4.74 17.30 6.39
CA ILE A 290 5.65 17.28 7.53
C ILE A 290 5.28 16.14 8.49
N VAL A 291 3.99 16.01 8.81
CA VAL A 291 3.50 14.90 9.65
C VAL A 291 3.81 13.54 9.01
N ARG A 292 3.70 13.45 7.68
CA ARG A 292 4.13 12.26 6.94
C ARG A 292 5.59 11.94 7.12
N SER A 293 6.45 12.93 6.89
CA SER A 293 7.90 12.77 6.96
C SER A 293 8.30 12.32 8.38
N TRP A 294 7.69 12.93 9.40
CA TRP A 294 7.90 12.55 10.80
C TRP A 294 7.54 11.09 11.07
N LEU A 295 6.36 10.62 10.61
CA LEU A 295 5.96 9.23 10.79
C LEU A 295 6.93 8.26 10.09
N GLU A 296 7.35 8.57 8.86
CA GLU A 296 8.29 7.76 8.09
C GLU A 296 9.68 7.69 8.77
N GLU A 297 10.19 8.81 9.30
CA GLU A 297 11.45 8.86 10.07
C GLU A 297 11.40 8.00 11.34
N HIS A 298 10.26 7.98 12.03
CA HIS A 298 10.04 7.19 13.24
C HIS A 298 9.67 5.73 12.95
N LYS A 299 9.80 5.29 11.68
CA LYS A 299 9.47 3.93 11.20
C LYS A 299 7.99 3.56 11.41
N HIS A 300 7.13 4.55 11.56
CA HIS A 300 5.69 4.36 11.52
C HIS A 300 5.23 4.39 10.06
N GLN A 301 4.24 3.56 9.75
CA GLN A 301 3.74 3.48 8.39
C GLN A 301 2.88 4.70 8.10
N TRP A 302 3.28 5.57 7.17
CA TRP A 302 2.37 6.61 6.70
C TRP A 302 1.10 5.97 6.15
N PRO A 303 -0.10 6.37 6.63
CA PRO A 303 -1.32 6.02 5.94
C PRO A 303 -1.24 6.73 4.59
N GLN A 304 -1.19 5.99 3.48
CA GLN A 304 -0.96 6.45 2.09
C GLN A 304 -2.03 7.42 1.56
N PHE A 305 -2.28 8.50 2.29
CA PHE A 305 -3.09 9.65 1.95
C PHE A 305 -2.44 10.40 0.79
N MET A 306 -3.23 10.74 -0.24
CA MET A 306 -2.80 11.78 -1.17
C MET A 306 -3.12 13.12 -0.53
N VAL A 307 -2.10 13.93 -0.29
CA VAL A 307 -2.28 15.31 0.12
C VAL A 307 -2.57 16.12 -1.14
N SER A 308 -3.65 16.88 -1.17
CA SER A 308 -4.00 17.70 -2.34
C SER A 308 -2.86 18.66 -2.66
N ASP A 309 -2.36 18.65 -3.91
CA ASP A 309 -1.34 19.60 -4.35
C ASP A 309 -1.86 21.05 -4.25
N GLU A 310 -0.98 22.00 -3.94
CA GLU A 310 -1.33 23.42 -3.73
C GLU A 310 -1.90 24.17 -4.96
N LYS A 311 -2.21 23.48 -6.07
CA LYS A 311 -2.76 24.11 -7.28
C LYS A 311 -3.73 23.21 -8.05
N GLU A 312 -5.02 23.44 -7.84
CA GLU A 312 -6.03 23.29 -8.91
C GLU A 312 -7.22 24.25 -8.75
N ASP A 313 -7.01 25.45 -8.18
CA ASP A 313 -8.01 26.54 -8.17
C ASP A 313 -7.68 27.67 -9.17
N CYS A 314 -6.97 27.33 -10.25
CA CYS A 314 -6.84 28.18 -11.41
C CYS A 314 -7.08 27.35 -12.66
N ILE A 315 -8.15 27.69 -13.39
CA ILE A 315 -8.59 27.13 -14.69
C ILE A 315 -9.57 25.96 -14.58
N ALA A 316 -10.78 26.22 -14.07
CA ALA A 316 -12.00 25.57 -14.58
C ALA A 316 -13.27 26.43 -14.43
N THR A 317 -13.16 27.76 -14.35
CA THR A 317 -14.31 28.63 -14.66
C THR A 317 -14.35 28.83 -16.17
N GLY A 318 -14.91 27.85 -16.89
CA GLY A 318 -14.93 27.91 -18.34
C GLY A 318 -15.44 26.67 -19.06
N SER A 319 -16.43 25.96 -18.53
CA SER A 319 -17.20 24.97 -19.29
C SER A 319 -18.62 24.95 -18.75
N ARG A 320 -19.35 25.99 -19.13
CA ARG A 320 -20.79 26.11 -18.95
C ARG A 320 -21.45 25.05 -19.83
N GLN A 321 -21.62 23.84 -19.32
CA GLN A 321 -22.49 22.83 -19.91
C GLN A 321 -23.94 23.25 -19.60
N VAL A 322 -24.52 24.08 -20.47
CA VAL A 322 -25.97 24.29 -20.52
C VAL A 322 -26.55 23.08 -21.23
N CYS A 323 -27.49 22.40 -20.58
CA CYS A 323 -28.33 21.38 -21.18
C CYS A 323 -28.99 21.89 -22.46
N GLU A 324 -28.80 21.18 -23.56
CA GLU A 324 -29.65 21.29 -24.75
C GLU A 324 -31.03 20.70 -24.41
N GLU A 325 -32.01 21.57 -24.18
CA GLU A 325 -33.41 21.19 -24.27
C GLU A 325 -33.95 21.70 -25.60
N ALA A 326 -34.27 20.76 -26.49
CA ALA A 326 -34.85 21.02 -27.79
C ALA A 326 -36.32 21.43 -27.63
N THR A 327 -36.68 22.63 -28.06
CA THR A 327 -38.07 22.97 -28.37
C THR A 327 -38.13 23.91 -29.58
N ASN A 328 -39.15 23.68 -30.41
CA ASN A 328 -39.33 24.13 -31.79
C ASN A 328 -39.39 25.67 -32.01
N LYS A 329 -38.76 26.13 -33.12
CA LYS A 329 -38.98 27.28 -34.06
C LYS A 329 -40.11 28.33 -33.81
N PRO A 330 -40.14 29.53 -34.48
CA PRO A 330 -39.08 30.30 -35.20
C PRO A 330 -39.08 31.87 -35.04
N GLY A 331 -37.88 32.50 -35.05
CA GLY A 331 -37.47 33.81 -35.66
C GLY A 331 -38.13 35.16 -35.27
N PRO A 332 -37.66 36.33 -35.80
CA PRO A 332 -36.30 36.85 -36.06
C PRO A 332 -36.02 38.14 -35.22
N SER A 333 -34.81 38.65 -34.97
CA SER A 333 -34.08 39.59 -35.85
C SER A 333 -32.92 40.30 -35.10
N GLN A 334 -31.77 40.35 -35.77
CA GLN A 334 -30.61 41.29 -35.76
C GLN A 334 -30.01 42.01 -34.51
N PRO A 335 -28.66 42.20 -34.48
CA PRO A 335 -27.85 42.97 -33.49
C PRO A 335 -27.68 44.45 -33.96
N PRO A 336 -26.97 45.44 -33.30
CA PRO A 336 -25.55 45.35 -32.87
C PRO A 336 -24.99 46.37 -31.83
N ALA A 337 -23.67 46.26 -31.59
CA ALA A 337 -22.65 47.34 -31.54
C ALA A 337 -22.37 48.18 -30.27
N HIS A 338 -21.07 48.15 -29.90
CA HIS A 338 -20.18 49.26 -29.51
C HIS A 338 -20.50 50.13 -28.27
N ARG A 339 -19.53 50.22 -27.33
CA ARG A 339 -18.59 51.36 -27.24
C ARG A 339 -17.64 51.27 -26.03
N ASN A 340 -16.39 51.63 -26.29
CA ASN A 340 -15.39 52.10 -25.33
C ASN A 340 -15.92 53.25 -24.45
N HIS A 341 -15.42 53.37 -23.22
CA HIS A 341 -14.94 54.66 -22.71
C HIS A 341 -13.92 54.48 -21.57
N GLU A 342 -12.71 54.90 -21.89
CA GLU A 342 -11.62 55.34 -21.03
C GLU A 342 -11.99 56.64 -20.31
N TRP A 343 -11.67 56.80 -19.01
CA TRP A 343 -11.45 58.11 -18.38
C TRP A 343 -10.38 58.07 -17.27
N LYS A 344 -9.26 58.73 -17.61
CA LYS A 344 -8.44 59.70 -16.84
C LYS A 344 -7.79 59.38 -15.48
N LYS A 345 -6.46 59.49 -15.58
CA LYS A 345 -5.45 59.96 -14.60
C LYS A 345 -5.70 61.36 -14.02
N GLU A 346 -5.28 61.53 -12.77
CA GLU A 346 -4.46 62.64 -12.21
C GLU A 346 -3.51 61.94 -11.20
N GLY A 347 -2.17 62.06 -11.15
CA GLY A 347 -1.25 63.17 -11.42
C GLY A 347 -1.05 63.94 -10.11
N LEU A 348 -0.03 63.72 -9.27
CA LEU A 348 1.37 64.23 -9.28
C LEU A 348 1.81 64.13 -7.79
N GLY A 349 3.06 64.02 -7.33
CA GLY A 349 4.42 64.06 -7.88
C GLY A 349 5.39 63.68 -6.73
N ARG A 350 6.49 62.98 -7.03
CA ARG A 350 7.87 63.48 -7.17
C ARG A 350 8.72 63.49 -5.89
N GLY A 351 9.93 62.93 -6.04
CA GLY A 351 11.10 63.08 -5.16
C GLY A 351 11.51 61.72 -4.60
N GLY A 352 12.64 61.09 -4.92
CA GLY A 352 13.96 61.61 -5.26
C GLY A 352 14.93 60.98 -4.26
N GLY A 353 15.79 60.07 -4.72
CA GLY A 353 16.56 59.17 -3.86
C GLY A 353 17.70 59.82 -3.08
N SER A 354 18.30 59.06 -2.16
CA SER A 354 19.74 59.17 -1.88
C SER A 354 20.30 57.95 -1.16
N ARG A 355 21.51 57.59 -1.55
CA ARG A 355 22.39 56.60 -0.92
C ARG A 355 23.00 57.19 0.35
N GLY A 356 23.23 56.37 1.37
CA GLY A 356 23.99 56.77 2.55
C GLY A 356 24.47 55.58 3.37
N ASN A 357 25.72 55.14 3.09
CA ASN A 357 26.53 54.33 3.99
C ASN A 357 26.93 55.19 5.21
N GLY A 358 26.86 54.65 6.42
CA GLY A 358 27.32 55.32 7.63
C GLY A 358 27.42 54.36 8.81
N GLN A 359 28.65 54.05 9.20
CA GLN A 359 29.07 53.06 10.18
C GLN A 359 29.18 53.66 11.60
N ILE A 360 28.91 52.80 12.61
CA ILE A 360 29.52 52.71 13.96
C ILE A 360 29.15 53.76 15.04
N ARG A 361 28.66 53.22 16.17
CA ARG A 361 28.98 53.45 17.62
C ARG A 361 27.66 53.25 18.39
N GLY A 362 27.49 52.21 19.20
CA GLY A 362 28.22 51.93 20.43
C GLY A 362 27.26 52.13 21.60
N GLY A 363 26.80 51.06 22.24
CA GLY A 363 25.85 51.12 23.35
C GLY A 363 25.86 49.82 24.15
N ALA A 364 26.38 49.91 25.38
CA ALA A 364 26.75 48.82 26.25
C ALA A 364 25.57 48.30 27.12
N HIS A 365 25.70 47.01 27.49
CA HIS A 365 25.26 46.36 28.73
C HIS A 365 23.76 46.39 29.15
N LYS A 366 23.17 45.19 29.30
CA LYS A 366 22.93 44.53 30.61
C LYS A 366 22.27 43.16 30.43
N SER A 367 23.08 42.11 30.58
CA SER A 367 22.66 40.75 30.88
C SER A 367 22.25 40.65 32.36
N TYR A 368 21.02 40.22 32.63
CA TYR A 368 20.58 39.83 33.98
C TYR A 368 20.22 38.34 33.96
N HIS A 369 21.09 37.54 34.58
CA HIS A 369 20.74 36.23 35.13
C HIS A 369 20.46 36.38 36.62
N PRO A 370 19.44 35.68 37.14
CA PRO A 370 19.48 35.20 38.51
C PRO A 370 19.22 33.69 38.54
N TYR A 371 20.24 32.92 38.97
CA TYR A 371 20.01 31.62 39.61
C TYR A 371 19.96 31.81 41.14
N PRO A 372 19.38 30.87 41.87
CA PRO A 372 20.26 30.08 42.72
C PRO A 372 19.98 28.56 42.66
N SER A 373 21.08 27.82 42.65
CA SER A 373 21.19 26.38 42.88
C SER A 373 20.87 26.03 44.35
N ARG A 374 20.25 24.86 44.59
CA ARG A 374 20.34 24.14 45.87
C ARG A 374 20.49 22.63 45.67
N HIS A 375 21.36 22.09 46.49
CA HIS A 375 21.99 20.78 46.50
C HIS A 375 21.14 19.60 46.98
N HIS A 376 21.54 18.41 46.49
CA HIS A 376 21.68 17.10 47.14
C HIS A 376 20.69 16.62 48.23
N GLY A 377 20.11 15.44 47.94
CA GLY A 377 19.82 14.38 48.91
C GLY A 377 19.91 13.00 48.23
N LYS A 378 20.83 12.14 48.69
CA LYS A 378 21.11 10.79 48.19
C LYS A 378 20.34 9.72 48.98
N SER A 379 20.26 8.53 48.36
CA SER A 379 20.14 7.18 48.96
C SER A 379 18.71 6.77 49.37
N THR A 380 18.19 5.58 49.10
CA THR A 380 18.80 4.24 49.12
C THR A 380 18.06 3.24 48.20
N THR A 381 18.83 2.39 47.53
CA THR A 381 18.45 1.06 47.02
C THR A 381 18.27 0.06 48.18
N PRO A 382 17.60 -1.08 47.93
CA PRO A 382 18.22 -2.34 48.33
C PRO A 382 18.20 -3.43 47.25
N GLN A 383 19.22 -4.28 47.34
CA GLN A 383 19.47 -5.45 46.52
C GLN A 383 18.55 -6.63 46.85
N LYS A 384 18.42 -7.49 45.83
CA LYS A 384 18.02 -8.92 45.79
C LYS A 384 18.08 -9.71 47.12
N LYS A 385 17.00 -10.47 47.34
CA LYS A 385 17.06 -11.93 47.43
C LYS A 385 15.91 -12.51 46.61
#